data_AF-A0A4Y0BM87-F1
#
_entry.id   AF-A0A4Y0BM87-F1
#
_cell.length_a   1.000
_cell.length_b   1.000
_cell.length_c   1.000
_cell.angle_alpha   90.00
_cell.angle_beta   90.00
_cell.angle_gamma   90.00
#
_symmetry.space_group_name_H-M   'P 1'
#
loop_
_entity.id
_entity.type
_entity.pdbx_description
1 polymer ?
#
loop_
_entity_poly.entity_id
_entity_poly.type
_entity_poly.pdbx_seq_one_letter_code
_entity_poly.pdbx_strand_id
1 'polypeptide(L)'
;MALRGWRLFGVAGTILVYVGGILFLSFVSLQGPQQKRGVHGPRGYGEFETVRNRDLGLMSKKPPLQWCTELHYLDAPVRAPRKPPKLLQTFPGHFVKKFSVYSYRGSGSSGNNQNLHSATGHTVQTGQANDGTAADGPSVVASGPGSLGSSSHPVRPNSDTSSNGKLVDSDSVRNGGGVAWHAKAQHSKPELTALVSFPGSGNTWLRYLLQQATGILTGSVYKDYGLLKSGFPAESVANTSVLVVKTHEWGPHAWAPYTKAILLIRDPERAILAEFNRQSGGHVGFASPDRYRRTKGRYWTQFVKNKLWAWEQTNLSWAKNFTGEVKLVFYDDLVENVEGTLRSILKFLNYTTDEELLACALMRKEGIYRRKKRILQFDPYSPAMHAAIDEKRAEVYAALGRYDAH
;
A
#
# COMPACT_ATOMS: atom_id res chain seq x y z
N MET A 1 27.89 -68.97 16.30
CA MET A 1 26.78 -68.00 16.19
C MET A 1 26.78 -66.90 17.28
N ALA A 2 27.91 -66.57 17.95
CA ALA A 2 27.89 -65.71 19.14
C ALA A 2 28.04 -64.19 18.89
N LEU A 3 28.59 -63.75 17.74
CA LEU A 3 29.02 -62.35 17.54
C LEU A 3 27.96 -61.39 16.95
N ARG A 4 26.74 -61.87 16.63
CA ARG A 4 25.65 -61.01 16.13
C ARG A 4 24.76 -60.40 17.24
N GLY A 5 24.73 -60.99 18.44
CA GLY A 5 23.89 -60.51 19.54
C GLY A 5 24.34 -59.15 20.10
N TRP A 6 25.63 -59.00 20.40
CA TRP A 6 26.16 -57.80 21.08
C TRP A 6 25.95 -56.48 20.32
N ARG A 7 25.90 -56.49 18.98
CA ARG A 7 25.64 -55.27 18.21
C ARG A 7 24.20 -54.75 18.35
N LEU A 8 23.21 -55.62 18.54
CA LEU A 8 21.83 -55.21 18.76
C LEU A 8 21.62 -54.67 20.18
N PHE A 9 22.17 -55.33 21.20
CA PHE A 9 22.10 -54.85 22.58
C PHE A 9 22.84 -53.51 22.78
N GLY A 10 23.99 -53.30 22.12
CA GLY A 10 24.71 -52.04 22.16
C GLY A 10 23.90 -50.86 21.59
N VAL A 11 23.22 -51.05 20.45
CA VAL A 11 22.38 -50.02 19.83
C VAL A 11 21.09 -49.78 20.62
N ALA A 12 20.47 -50.82 21.18
CA ALA A 12 19.32 -50.65 22.07
C ALA A 12 19.69 -49.86 23.35
N GLY A 13 20.86 -50.15 23.92
CA GLY A 13 21.39 -49.44 25.10
C GLY A 13 21.64 -47.95 24.82
N THR A 14 22.28 -47.59 23.70
CA THR A 14 22.53 -46.18 23.37
C THR A 14 21.24 -45.41 23.07
N ILE A 15 20.25 -46.04 22.43
CA ILE A 15 18.92 -45.42 22.20
C ILE A 15 18.21 -45.17 23.55
N LEU A 16 18.22 -46.14 24.48
CA LEU A 16 17.61 -45.97 25.80
C LEU A 16 18.28 -44.86 26.62
N VAL A 17 19.62 -44.78 26.61
CA VAL A 17 20.36 -43.69 27.28
C VAL A 17 20.06 -42.33 26.64
N TYR A 18 19.96 -42.26 25.31
CA TYR A 18 19.67 -41.02 24.59
C TYR A 18 18.23 -40.51 24.85
N VAL A 19 17.24 -41.41 24.75
CA VAL A 19 15.83 -41.07 25.02
C VAL A 19 15.64 -40.73 26.51
N GLY A 20 16.24 -41.50 27.42
CA GLY A 20 16.25 -41.20 28.85
C GLY A 20 16.89 -39.85 29.17
N GLY A 21 18.00 -39.51 28.53
CA GLY A 21 18.67 -38.21 28.66
C GLY A 21 17.81 -37.04 28.18
N ILE A 22 17.12 -37.17 27.03
CA ILE A 22 16.20 -36.14 26.54
C ILE A 22 15.01 -35.97 27.48
N LEU A 23 14.41 -37.07 27.96
CA LEU A 23 13.31 -37.01 28.91
C LEU A 23 13.73 -36.39 30.25
N PHE A 24 14.92 -36.73 30.76
CA PHE A 24 15.47 -36.14 31.98
C PHE A 24 15.78 -34.65 31.83
N LEU A 25 16.42 -34.22 30.73
CA LEU A 25 16.64 -32.80 30.44
C LEU A 25 15.33 -32.02 30.28
N SER A 26 14.30 -32.64 29.72
CA SER A 26 12.96 -32.06 29.59
C SER A 26 12.28 -31.93 30.96
N PHE A 27 12.43 -32.92 31.84
CA PHE A 27 11.88 -32.91 33.21
C PHE A 27 12.58 -31.87 34.09
N VAL A 28 13.91 -31.81 34.06
CA VAL A 28 14.71 -30.79 34.78
C VAL A 28 14.39 -29.37 34.28
N SER A 29 14.11 -29.20 32.98
CA SER A 29 13.68 -27.92 32.42
C SER A 29 12.25 -27.49 32.84
N LEU A 30 11.43 -28.42 33.33
CA LEU A 30 10.06 -28.15 33.80
C LEU A 30 9.96 -27.86 35.31
N GLN A 31 11.02 -28.10 36.09
CA GLN A 31 11.01 -27.95 37.56
C GLN A 31 12.01 -26.92 38.11
N GLY A 32 12.60 -26.06 37.28
CA GLY A 32 13.45 -24.95 37.76
C GLY A 32 12.63 -23.83 38.42
N PRO A 33 12.76 -23.59 39.75
CA PRO A 33 12.02 -22.52 40.41
C PRO A 33 12.57 -21.13 40.06
N GLN A 34 11.66 -20.15 39.97
CA GLN A 34 11.97 -18.72 39.88
C GLN A 34 12.83 -18.27 41.07
N GLN A 35 14.13 -18.04 40.86
CA GLN A 35 15.00 -17.46 41.89
C GLN A 35 15.50 -16.07 41.48
N LYS A 36 14.83 -15.05 42.02
CA LYS A 36 15.35 -13.67 42.05
C LYS A 36 16.69 -13.65 42.78
N ARG A 37 17.71 -13.04 42.19
CA ARG A 37 18.88 -12.52 42.92
C ARG A 37 19.35 -11.22 42.27
N GLY A 38 19.44 -10.17 43.07
CA GLY A 38 19.87 -8.85 42.63
C GLY A 38 21.28 -8.50 43.08
N VAL A 39 21.93 -7.67 42.25
CA VAL A 39 22.83 -6.56 42.61
C VAL A 39 24.13 -6.87 43.38
N HIS A 40 25.28 -6.71 42.71
CA HIS A 40 26.26 -5.61 42.97
C HIS A 40 27.48 -5.67 42.01
N GLY A 41 27.87 -4.53 41.42
CA GLY A 41 29.06 -4.37 40.55
C GLY A 41 28.91 -3.18 39.58
N PRO A 42 29.91 -2.28 39.37
CA PRO A 42 29.57 -0.88 39.06
C PRO A 42 29.74 -0.38 37.60
N ARG A 43 28.88 0.61 37.29
CA ARG A 43 29.03 1.74 36.32
C ARG A 43 29.17 1.45 34.82
N GLY A 44 28.07 1.67 34.11
CA GLY A 44 28.00 2.17 32.73
C GLY A 44 26.64 2.83 32.50
N TYR A 45 26.60 4.16 32.31
CA TYR A 45 25.34 4.91 32.13
C TYR A 45 24.63 4.49 30.84
N GLY A 46 23.31 4.19 30.90
CA GLY A 46 22.54 3.94 29.67
C GLY A 46 21.14 3.32 29.81
N GLU A 47 20.74 2.78 30.97
CA GLU A 47 19.50 2.01 31.09
C GLU A 47 18.64 2.41 32.31
N PHE A 48 17.71 3.34 32.13
CA PHE A 48 16.68 3.64 33.14
C PHE A 48 15.24 3.84 32.60
N GLU A 49 15.04 4.00 31.28
CA GLU A 49 13.68 4.19 30.71
C GLU A 49 12.94 2.88 30.38
N THR A 50 13.62 1.73 30.38
CA THR A 50 13.05 0.44 29.91
C THR A 50 12.34 -0.37 31.00
N VAL A 51 12.65 -0.16 32.28
CA VAL A 51 12.20 -1.04 33.38
C VAL A 51 10.84 -0.64 33.96
N ARG A 52 10.47 0.65 33.93
CA ARG A 52 9.27 1.17 34.61
C ARG A 52 7.92 0.71 34.03
N ASN A 53 7.92 0.00 32.90
CA ASN A 53 6.72 -0.52 32.24
C ASN A 53 6.45 -2.02 32.49
N ARG A 54 7.23 -2.71 33.36
CA ARG A 54 7.06 -4.15 33.62
C ARG A 54 6.36 -4.52 34.93
N ASP A 55 6.43 -3.67 35.95
CA ASP A 55 5.91 -3.97 37.30
C ASP A 55 4.56 -3.31 37.64
N LEU A 56 3.87 -2.74 36.65
CA LEU A 56 2.46 -2.33 36.77
C LEU A 56 1.64 -3.08 35.73
N GLY A 57 0.65 -3.86 36.19
CA GLY A 57 -0.20 -4.74 35.39
C GLY A 57 -1.15 -4.06 34.39
N LEU A 58 -0.89 -2.80 34.01
CA LEU A 58 -1.52 -2.20 32.84
C LEU A 58 -0.93 -2.85 31.58
N MET A 59 -1.61 -3.88 31.10
CA MET A 59 -1.63 -4.20 29.68
C MET A 59 -1.92 -2.90 28.92
N SER A 60 -0.90 -2.29 28.31
CA SER A 60 -1.06 -1.17 27.39
C SER A 60 -1.70 -1.67 26.09
N LYS A 61 -2.98 -2.03 26.21
CA LYS A 61 -3.88 -2.21 25.08
C LYS A 61 -3.89 -0.87 24.36
N LYS A 62 -3.21 -0.81 23.21
CA LYS A 62 -3.38 0.31 22.27
C LYS A 62 -4.89 0.50 22.09
N PRO A 63 -5.41 1.74 22.12
CA PRO A 63 -6.84 1.96 21.97
C PRO A 63 -7.31 1.29 20.67
N PRO A 64 -8.49 0.66 20.67
CA PRO A 64 -9.01 0.01 19.47
C PRO A 64 -9.10 1.03 18.34
N LEU A 65 -8.84 0.58 17.12
CA LEU A 65 -8.90 1.45 15.95
C LEU A 65 -10.29 2.06 15.81
N GLN A 66 -10.32 3.39 15.84
CA GLN A 66 -11.53 4.17 15.64
C GLN A 66 -11.71 4.40 14.14
N TRP A 67 -12.64 3.64 13.57
CA TRP A 67 -13.08 3.81 12.19
C TRP A 67 -14.00 5.03 12.06
N CYS A 68 -13.97 5.68 10.91
CA CYS A 68 -14.84 6.80 10.60
C CYS A 68 -16.31 6.38 10.36
N THR A 69 -16.54 5.13 9.95
CA THR A 69 -17.86 4.51 9.81
C THR A 69 -17.79 2.99 10.06
N GLU A 70 -18.93 2.30 10.09
CA GLU A 70 -19.01 0.84 10.20
C GLU A 70 -18.45 0.18 8.91
N LEU A 71 -17.47 -0.72 9.06
CA LEU A 71 -16.84 -1.37 7.92
C LEU A 71 -17.76 -2.44 7.31
N HIS A 72 -17.90 -2.41 5.99
CA HIS A 72 -18.77 -3.32 5.24
C HIS A 72 -18.10 -3.84 3.95
N TYR A 73 -18.64 -4.91 3.38
CA TYR A 73 -18.28 -5.39 2.04
C TYR A 73 -19.03 -4.59 0.96
N LEU A 74 -18.49 -4.52 -0.26
CA LEU A 74 -19.10 -3.82 -1.42
C LEU A 74 -20.50 -4.32 -1.76
N ASP A 75 -20.74 -5.62 -1.58
CA ASP A 75 -22.00 -6.32 -1.84
C ASP A 75 -22.94 -6.32 -0.62
N ALA A 76 -22.58 -5.65 0.47
CA ALA A 76 -23.46 -5.52 1.62
C ALA A 76 -24.71 -4.71 1.23
N PRO A 77 -25.94 -5.17 1.56
CA PRO A 77 -27.15 -4.43 1.25
C PRO A 77 -27.12 -3.07 1.94
N VAL A 78 -27.37 -2.01 1.17
CA VAL A 78 -27.34 -0.61 1.62
C VAL A 78 -28.28 -0.44 2.82
N ARG A 79 -27.71 -0.47 4.03
CA ARG A 79 -28.45 -0.16 5.24
C ARG A 79 -28.67 1.34 5.27
N ALA A 80 -29.93 1.76 5.14
CA ALA A 80 -30.32 3.14 5.40
C ALA A 80 -29.71 3.58 6.75
N PRO A 81 -29.13 4.79 6.83
CA PRO A 81 -28.38 5.23 8.01
C PRO A 81 -29.26 5.08 9.24
N ARG A 82 -28.81 4.25 10.19
CA ARG A 82 -29.52 4.05 11.45
C ARG A 82 -29.67 5.41 12.11
N LYS A 83 -30.92 5.87 12.29
CA LYS A 83 -31.23 7.05 13.10
C LYS A 83 -30.44 6.93 14.40
N PRO A 84 -29.77 8.01 14.87
CA PRO A 84 -28.97 7.93 16.09
C PRO A 84 -29.83 7.36 17.21
N PRO A 85 -29.28 6.44 18.05
CA PRO A 85 -30.05 5.83 19.11
C PRO A 85 -30.68 6.94 19.95
N LYS A 86 -32.01 6.90 20.11
CA LYS A 86 -32.72 7.89 20.92
C LYS A 86 -32.03 7.91 22.29
N LEU A 87 -31.50 9.06 22.67
CA LEU A 87 -30.91 9.26 23.98
C LEU A 87 -31.96 8.84 25.00
N LEU A 88 -31.66 7.80 25.79
CA LEU A 88 -32.54 7.37 26.88
C LEU A 88 -32.76 8.59 27.77
N GLN A 89 -34.02 9.01 27.92
CA GLN A 89 -34.36 10.14 28.76
C GLN A 89 -33.88 9.81 30.18
N THR A 90 -32.88 10.53 30.65
CA THR A 90 -32.45 10.47 32.05
C THR A 90 -33.64 10.84 32.93
N PHE A 91 -33.79 10.13 34.05
CA PHE A 91 -34.84 10.34 35.03
C PHE A 91 -35.00 11.83 35.41
N PRO A 92 -36.23 12.27 35.78
CA PRO A 92 -36.47 13.67 36.16
C PRO A 92 -35.51 14.11 37.27
N GLY A 93 -34.69 15.13 36.99
CA GLY A 93 -33.76 15.73 37.96
C GLY A 93 -32.31 15.91 37.48
N HIS A 94 -31.85 15.20 36.45
CA HIS A 94 -30.46 15.33 35.99
C HIS A 94 -30.27 16.37 34.86
N PHE A 95 -29.79 17.56 35.22
CA PHE A 95 -29.37 18.58 34.23
C PHE A 95 -27.98 18.23 33.65
N VAL A 96 -27.89 18.12 32.32
CA VAL A 96 -26.63 18.16 31.58
C VAL A 96 -26.68 19.35 30.63
N LYS A 97 -25.64 20.20 30.64
CA LYS A 97 -25.57 21.38 29.77
C LYS A 97 -25.60 20.95 28.30
N LYS A 98 -26.56 21.49 27.54
CA LYS A 98 -26.68 21.26 26.10
C LYS A 98 -25.43 21.78 25.38
N PHE A 99 -24.70 20.90 24.69
CA PHE A 99 -23.90 21.33 23.54
C PHE A 99 -24.81 21.40 22.32
N SER A 100 -24.82 22.55 21.66
CA SER A 100 -25.66 22.79 20.48
C SER A 100 -25.09 22.05 19.28
N VAL A 101 -25.79 21.03 18.80
CA VAL A 101 -25.53 20.42 17.49
C VAL A 101 -26.14 21.35 16.44
N TYR A 102 -25.33 21.83 15.49
CA TYR A 102 -25.82 22.70 14.42
C TYR A 102 -26.86 21.97 13.55
N SER A 103 -27.96 22.67 13.33
CA SER A 103 -29.14 22.17 12.60
C SER A 103 -28.90 22.14 11.09
N TYR A 104 -29.07 20.96 10.49
CA TYR A 104 -29.17 20.82 9.03
C TYR A 104 -30.49 21.46 8.55
N ARG A 105 -30.40 22.60 7.85
CA ARG A 105 -31.57 23.29 7.27
C ARG A 105 -31.57 23.15 5.76
N GLY A 106 -32.04 22.01 5.28
CA GLY A 106 -32.39 21.85 3.87
C GLY A 106 -33.64 22.67 3.54
N SER A 107 -33.59 23.45 2.46
CA SER A 107 -34.78 24.02 1.83
C SER A 107 -34.55 24.08 0.32
N GLY A 108 -35.47 23.50 -0.44
CA GLY A 108 -35.51 23.60 -1.89
C GLY A 108 -36.15 24.91 -2.36
N SER A 109 -36.20 25.05 -3.69
CA SER A 109 -36.68 26.23 -4.41
C SER A 109 -38.14 26.62 -4.13
N SER A 110 -38.40 27.92 -3.94
CA SER A 110 -39.53 28.67 -4.56
C SER A 110 -39.53 30.16 -4.19
N GLY A 111 -39.96 31.00 -5.12
CA GLY A 111 -40.66 32.27 -4.80
C GLY A 111 -39.92 33.58 -5.10
N ASN A 112 -40.38 34.31 -6.12
CA ASN A 112 -40.14 35.74 -6.29
C ASN A 112 -40.60 36.53 -5.05
N ASN A 113 -39.87 37.57 -4.62
CA ASN A 113 -40.40 38.93 -4.80
C ASN A 113 -39.39 40.09 -4.68
N GLN A 114 -39.82 41.17 -5.33
CA GLN A 114 -39.23 42.48 -5.63
C GLN A 114 -38.66 43.32 -4.46
N ASN A 115 -37.72 44.20 -4.83
CA ASN A 115 -37.49 45.60 -4.40
C ASN A 115 -37.72 46.03 -2.93
N LEU A 116 -36.71 46.68 -2.32
CA LEU A 116 -36.78 48.15 -2.10
C LEU A 116 -35.40 48.81 -1.91
N HIS A 117 -35.34 50.14 -2.13
CA HIS A 117 -34.16 51.00 -2.14
C HIS A 117 -33.70 51.52 -0.75
N SER A 118 -32.52 52.17 -0.78
CA SER A 118 -32.02 53.30 0.06
C SER A 118 -30.83 52.90 0.94
N ALA A 119 -29.57 53.27 0.70
CA ALA A 119 -28.90 54.53 0.29
C ALA A 119 -28.45 55.43 1.47
N THR A 120 -27.32 56.12 1.26
CA THR A 120 -26.56 57.01 2.19
C THR A 120 -25.79 56.29 3.31
N GLY A 121 -24.54 56.66 3.64
CA GLY A 121 -23.64 57.64 3.01
C GLY A 121 -22.33 57.84 3.81
N HIS A 122 -21.37 58.58 3.24
CA HIS A 122 -20.16 59.16 3.88
C HIS A 122 -19.00 58.23 4.33
N THR A 123 -17.71 58.59 4.20
CA THR A 123 -16.94 59.38 3.19
C THR A 123 -15.43 59.16 3.44
N VAL A 124 -14.60 59.10 2.37
CA VAL A 124 -13.25 59.74 2.18
C VAL A 124 -12.19 59.60 3.32
N GLN A 125 -10.96 59.12 3.09
CA GLN A 125 -9.86 59.85 2.38
C GLN A 125 -8.74 58.84 1.97
N THR A 126 -8.58 58.49 0.69
CA THR A 126 -7.57 58.96 -0.31
C THR A 126 -6.09 58.69 -0.01
N GLY A 127 -5.40 58.10 -1.00
CA GLY A 127 -3.94 57.95 -1.08
C GLY A 127 -3.50 57.34 -2.42
N GLN A 128 -3.57 58.13 -3.51
CA GLN A 128 -2.97 57.82 -4.82
C GLN A 128 -1.43 58.00 -4.75
N ALA A 129 -0.58 57.62 -5.71
CA ALA A 129 -0.79 57.43 -7.16
C ALA A 129 0.27 56.51 -7.82
N ASN A 130 0.00 56.08 -9.06
CA ASN A 130 0.83 56.14 -10.31
C ASN A 130 2.37 55.99 -10.25
N ASP A 131 3.10 55.56 -11.29
CA ASP A 131 2.92 55.07 -12.69
C ASP A 131 4.16 54.16 -12.93
N GLY A 132 4.37 53.31 -13.94
CA GLY A 132 3.97 53.27 -15.36
C GLY A 132 5.24 53.00 -16.21
N THR A 133 5.11 52.33 -17.37
CA THR A 133 6.11 52.16 -18.47
C THR A 133 7.48 51.48 -18.17
N ALA A 134 8.25 50.94 -19.13
CA ALA A 134 8.00 50.27 -20.42
C ALA A 134 9.32 49.62 -20.95
N ALA A 135 9.23 48.70 -21.93
CA ALA A 135 10.28 48.24 -22.86
C ALA A 135 11.56 47.55 -22.23
N ASP A 136 12.25 46.61 -22.86
CA ASP A 136 12.56 46.45 -24.28
C ASP A 136 13.01 45.02 -24.67
N GLY A 137 13.01 44.71 -25.97
CA GLY A 137 13.73 43.55 -26.56
C GLY A 137 15.19 43.90 -26.88
N PRO A 138 15.97 42.99 -27.51
CA PRO A 138 15.77 42.76 -28.95
C PRO A 138 16.06 41.32 -29.45
N SER A 139 15.88 41.15 -30.77
CA SER A 139 16.05 39.90 -31.53
C SER A 139 17.22 39.97 -32.55
N VAL A 140 17.40 38.88 -33.33
CA VAL A 140 18.17 38.77 -34.61
C VAL A 140 19.73 38.82 -34.45
N VAL A 141 20.61 38.19 -35.26
CA VAL A 141 20.56 37.55 -36.60
C VAL A 141 21.45 36.28 -36.68
N ALA A 142 21.21 35.43 -37.69
CA ALA A 142 21.95 34.20 -38.02
C ALA A 142 23.22 34.39 -38.88
N SER A 143 24.07 33.36 -38.96
CA SER A 143 24.76 32.95 -40.20
C SER A 143 25.50 31.60 -40.08
N GLY A 144 25.37 30.73 -41.10
CA GLY A 144 26.29 29.61 -41.39
C GLY A 144 27.26 29.98 -42.53
N PRO A 145 28.24 29.12 -42.88
CA PRO A 145 28.06 28.18 -44.01
C PRO A 145 28.67 26.77 -43.75
N GLY A 146 28.18 25.67 -44.34
CA GLY A 146 28.52 25.13 -45.69
C GLY A 146 29.36 23.84 -45.51
N SER A 147 29.02 22.60 -45.90
CA SER A 147 28.41 21.96 -47.10
C SER A 147 29.45 21.18 -47.95
N LEU A 148 29.01 20.11 -48.65
CA LEU A 148 29.71 19.07 -49.45
C LEU A 148 30.08 17.80 -48.65
N GLY A 149 29.78 16.56 -49.05
CA GLY A 149 29.02 15.91 -50.16
C GLY A 149 29.09 14.37 -49.93
N SER A 150 28.41 13.44 -50.62
CA SER A 150 27.56 13.43 -51.81
C SER A 150 26.78 12.08 -51.91
N SER A 151 25.64 12.04 -52.63
CA SER A 151 25.10 10.94 -53.52
C SER A 151 25.19 9.42 -53.14
N SER A 152 24.25 8.53 -53.48
CA SER A 152 22.94 8.63 -54.17
C SER A 152 22.26 7.24 -54.33
N HIS A 153 20.96 7.16 -54.00
CA HIS A 153 19.85 6.51 -54.76
C HIS A 153 19.86 4.99 -55.17
N PRO A 154 18.69 4.41 -55.55
CA PRO A 154 18.30 3.05 -55.13
C PRO A 154 18.12 2.02 -56.27
N VAL A 155 17.97 0.73 -55.92
CA VAL A 155 17.45 -0.31 -56.83
C VAL A 155 16.52 -1.32 -56.12
N ARG A 156 15.32 -1.48 -56.69
CA ARG A 156 14.52 -2.73 -56.84
C ARG A 156 14.27 -2.84 -58.36
N PRO A 157 14.17 -4.04 -59.00
CA PRO A 157 12.93 -4.83 -58.92
C PRO A 157 13.03 -6.37 -59.17
N ASN A 158 11.89 -7.07 -59.01
CA ASN A 158 11.41 -8.27 -59.75
C ASN A 158 12.21 -9.60 -59.71
N SER A 159 11.62 -10.79 -59.93
CA SER A 159 10.20 -11.25 -59.94
C SER A 159 10.12 -12.80 -59.86
N ASP A 160 8.90 -13.35 -59.78
CA ASP A 160 8.47 -14.73 -60.14
C ASP A 160 8.94 -15.89 -59.23
N THR A 161 8.19 -16.97 -58.97
CA THR A 161 6.85 -17.47 -59.37
C THR A 161 6.32 -18.43 -58.24
N SER A 162 5.11 -19.01 -58.15
CA SER A 162 3.94 -19.10 -59.05
C SER A 162 2.61 -19.40 -58.31
N SER A 163 1.49 -19.24 -59.04
CA SER A 163 0.21 -19.99 -59.01
C SER A 163 -0.27 -20.77 -57.77
N ASN A 164 -1.45 -20.40 -57.26
CA ASN A 164 -2.70 -21.02 -57.74
C ASN A 164 -3.94 -20.19 -57.35
N GLY A 165 -4.81 -19.92 -58.32
CA GLY A 165 -6.04 -19.15 -58.08
C GLY A 165 -7.29 -19.99 -58.35
N LYS A 166 -8.42 -19.59 -57.74
CA LYS A 166 -9.75 -19.84 -58.31
C LYS A 166 -10.77 -18.82 -57.78
N LEU A 167 -11.10 -17.84 -58.63
CA LEU A 167 -12.34 -17.08 -58.53
C LEU A 167 -13.42 -17.83 -59.33
N VAL A 168 -14.62 -17.93 -58.78
CA VAL A 168 -15.87 -18.24 -59.49
C VAL A 168 -16.96 -17.35 -58.89
N ASP A 169 -17.97 -17.03 -59.70
CA ASP A 169 -18.71 -15.77 -59.67
C ASP A 169 -20.23 -15.97 -59.45
N SER A 170 -20.86 -14.89 -58.98
CA SER A 170 -22.27 -14.47 -59.13
C SER A 170 -23.47 -15.25 -58.52
N ASP A 171 -24.22 -14.47 -57.75
CA ASP A 171 -25.69 -14.35 -57.64
C ASP A 171 -26.62 -15.52 -57.26
N SER A 172 -27.36 -15.32 -56.15
CA SER A 172 -28.82 -15.49 -56.13
C SER A 172 -29.48 -14.75 -54.95
N VAL A 173 -30.67 -14.19 -55.18
CA VAL A 173 -31.46 -13.41 -54.20
C VAL A 173 -32.66 -14.22 -53.72
N ARG A 174 -32.83 -14.43 -52.40
CA ARG A 174 -34.11 -14.22 -51.65
C ARG A 174 -34.09 -14.70 -50.19
N ASN A 175 -34.30 -13.73 -49.29
CA ASN A 175 -35.37 -13.68 -48.28
C ASN A 175 -35.71 -14.94 -47.42
N GLY A 176 -35.54 -14.84 -46.10
CA GLY A 176 -36.31 -15.65 -45.14
C GLY A 176 -35.65 -15.96 -43.78
N GLY A 177 -36.19 -15.42 -42.69
CA GLY A 177 -36.18 -16.11 -41.38
C GLY A 177 -34.87 -16.17 -40.59
N GLY A 178 -34.18 -15.03 -40.39
CA GLY A 178 -33.07 -14.95 -39.44
C GLY A 178 -33.53 -15.08 -37.98
N VAL A 179 -33.57 -16.30 -37.44
CA VAL A 179 -33.66 -16.52 -35.99
C VAL A 179 -32.41 -15.91 -35.35
N ALA A 180 -32.60 -14.91 -34.50
CA ALA A 180 -31.51 -14.22 -33.82
C ALA A 180 -30.82 -15.17 -32.84
N TRP A 181 -29.74 -15.81 -33.30
CA TRP A 181 -28.84 -16.58 -32.43
C TRP A 181 -28.36 -15.68 -31.31
N HIS A 182 -28.61 -16.12 -30.06
CA HIS A 182 -28.21 -15.41 -28.86
C HIS A 182 -26.78 -14.89 -28.99
N ALA A 183 -26.63 -13.56 -29.01
CA ALA A 183 -25.34 -12.94 -28.78
C ALA A 183 -24.83 -13.48 -27.44
N LYS A 184 -23.75 -14.26 -27.48
CA LYS A 184 -23.06 -14.69 -26.26
C LYS A 184 -22.69 -13.41 -25.53
N ALA A 185 -23.35 -13.15 -24.40
CA ALA A 185 -22.88 -12.17 -23.46
C ALA A 185 -21.45 -12.57 -23.11
N GLN A 186 -20.47 -11.80 -23.60
CA GLN A 186 -19.11 -11.95 -23.12
C GLN A 186 -19.19 -11.66 -21.63
N HIS A 187 -18.99 -12.69 -20.80
CA HIS A 187 -18.80 -12.50 -19.38
C HIS A 187 -17.54 -11.66 -19.21
N SER A 188 -17.73 -10.35 -19.11
CA SER A 188 -16.69 -9.42 -18.71
C SER A 188 -16.15 -9.92 -17.38
N LYS A 189 -14.84 -10.14 -17.33
CA LYS A 189 -14.15 -10.58 -16.12
C LYS A 189 -14.53 -9.61 -14.98
N PRO A 190 -14.95 -10.11 -13.79
CA PRO A 190 -15.34 -9.25 -12.69
C PRO A 190 -14.26 -8.20 -12.38
N GLU A 191 -14.66 -6.95 -12.20
CA GLU A 191 -13.72 -5.85 -11.98
C GLU A 191 -13.07 -5.98 -10.60
N LEU A 192 -11.90 -6.63 -10.56
CA LEU A 192 -11.14 -6.88 -9.34
C LEU A 192 -9.84 -6.08 -9.38
N THR A 193 -9.63 -5.24 -8.36
CA THR A 193 -8.44 -4.40 -8.25
C THR A 193 -7.43 -5.00 -7.27
N ALA A 194 -6.20 -5.23 -7.74
CA ALA A 194 -5.06 -5.54 -6.88
C ALA A 194 -4.55 -4.27 -6.19
N LEU A 195 -4.25 -4.36 -4.89
CA LEU A 195 -3.31 -3.46 -4.23
C LEU A 195 -1.97 -4.20 -4.09
N VAL A 196 -1.04 -3.89 -5.00
CA VAL A 196 0.25 -4.57 -5.08
C VAL A 196 1.37 -3.66 -4.63
N SER A 197 2.32 -4.23 -3.90
CA SER A 197 3.67 -3.67 -3.77
C SER A 197 4.65 -4.66 -3.18
N PHE A 198 5.94 -4.31 -3.22
CA PHE A 198 6.96 -4.95 -2.41
C PHE A 198 6.64 -4.83 -0.89
N PRO A 199 6.93 -5.86 -0.06
CA PRO A 199 6.76 -5.79 1.40
C PRO A 199 7.52 -4.61 2.04
N GLY A 200 6.89 -3.88 2.96
CA GLY A 200 7.50 -2.68 3.58
C GLY A 200 7.22 -1.35 2.86
N SER A 201 6.60 -1.38 1.67
CA SER A 201 6.19 -0.17 0.92
C SER A 201 4.96 0.57 1.47
N GLY A 202 4.33 0.08 2.55
CA GLY A 202 3.26 0.81 3.25
C GLY A 202 1.82 0.26 3.09
N ASN A 203 1.63 -0.89 2.45
CA ASN A 203 0.32 -1.53 2.20
C ASN A 203 -0.72 -1.39 3.32
N THR A 204 -0.37 -1.79 4.55
CA THR A 204 -1.29 -1.78 5.69
C THR A 204 -1.79 -0.37 6.04
N TRP A 205 -0.96 0.65 5.78
CA TRP A 205 -1.34 2.04 5.97
C TRP A 205 -2.26 2.53 4.83
N LEU A 206 -1.96 2.22 3.57
CA LEU A 206 -2.85 2.58 2.46
C LEU A 206 -4.22 1.85 2.55
N ARG A 207 -4.24 0.56 2.91
CA ARG A 207 -5.48 -0.17 3.21
C ARG A 207 -6.29 0.47 4.34
N TYR A 208 -5.61 0.90 5.40
CA TYR A 208 -6.24 1.63 6.51
C TYR A 208 -6.86 2.95 6.04
N LEU A 209 -6.14 3.74 5.25
CA LEU A 209 -6.64 5.01 4.70
C LEU A 209 -7.84 4.79 3.77
N LEU A 210 -7.80 3.78 2.89
CA LEU A 210 -8.92 3.41 2.03
C LEU A 210 -10.15 2.98 2.84
N GLN A 211 -9.99 2.12 3.85
CA GLN A 211 -11.07 1.75 4.77
C GLN A 211 -11.64 2.95 5.53
N GLN A 212 -10.79 3.91 5.93
CA GLN A 212 -11.26 5.13 6.61
C GLN A 212 -12.06 6.05 5.68
N ALA A 213 -11.62 6.21 4.42
CA ALA A 213 -12.21 7.13 3.46
C ALA A 213 -13.44 6.59 2.71
N THR A 214 -13.76 5.30 2.86
CA THR A 214 -14.86 4.63 2.13
C THR A 214 -15.80 3.80 3.01
N GLY A 215 -15.36 3.39 4.22
CA GLY A 215 -16.07 2.39 5.01
C GLY A 215 -16.03 0.97 4.42
N ILE A 216 -15.37 0.76 3.29
CA ILE A 216 -15.38 -0.53 2.59
C ILE A 216 -14.14 -1.34 2.95
N LEU A 217 -14.33 -2.63 3.20
CA LEU A 217 -13.29 -3.57 3.54
C LEU A 217 -12.27 -3.74 2.40
N THR A 218 -10.98 -3.85 2.77
CA THR A 218 -9.92 -4.25 1.85
C THR A 218 -9.47 -5.68 2.15
N GLY A 219 -9.40 -6.50 1.10
CA GLY A 219 -9.03 -7.91 1.21
C GLY A 219 -7.53 -8.16 1.14
N SER A 220 -7.16 -9.43 1.20
CA SER A 220 -5.80 -9.89 0.88
C SER A 220 -5.78 -11.36 0.47
N VAL A 221 -4.85 -11.70 -0.42
CA VAL A 221 -4.50 -13.11 -0.72
C VAL A 221 -3.88 -13.84 0.48
N TYR A 222 -3.46 -13.11 1.52
CA TYR A 222 -2.88 -13.67 2.75
C TYR A 222 -3.87 -13.65 3.91
N LYS A 223 -3.60 -14.48 4.93
CA LYS A 223 -4.35 -14.53 6.19
C LYS A 223 -3.46 -14.12 7.37
N ASP A 224 -3.21 -12.82 7.53
CA ASP A 224 -2.46 -12.32 8.67
C ASP A 224 -3.34 -12.24 9.92
N TYR A 225 -3.21 -13.22 10.82
CA TYR A 225 -3.98 -13.28 12.07
C TYR A 225 -3.79 -12.07 13.01
N GLY A 226 -2.68 -11.34 12.87
CA GLY A 226 -2.46 -10.09 13.60
C GLY A 226 -3.36 -8.99 13.06
N LEU A 227 -3.33 -8.76 11.75
CA LEU A 227 -4.16 -7.77 11.06
C LEU A 227 -5.65 -8.09 11.15
N LEU A 228 -6.02 -9.37 11.01
CA LEU A 228 -7.40 -9.84 11.16
C LEU A 228 -7.98 -9.45 12.53
N LYS A 229 -7.22 -9.70 13.61
CA LYS A 229 -7.62 -9.33 14.97
C LYS A 229 -7.54 -7.83 15.27
N SER A 230 -6.81 -7.05 14.46
CA SER A 230 -6.64 -5.61 14.67
C SER A 230 -7.43 -4.73 13.70
N GLY A 231 -8.35 -5.28 12.89
CA GLY A 231 -9.28 -4.46 12.08
C GLY A 231 -9.12 -4.58 10.55
N PHE A 232 -8.54 -5.69 10.07
CA PHE A 232 -8.66 -6.13 8.68
C PHE A 232 -9.46 -7.44 8.63
N PRO A 233 -10.78 -7.44 8.91
CA PRO A 233 -11.55 -8.68 9.03
C PRO A 233 -11.69 -9.44 7.70
N ALA A 234 -11.42 -8.79 6.56
CA ALA A 234 -11.39 -9.38 5.23
C ALA A 234 -10.00 -9.92 4.80
N GLU A 235 -9.07 -10.16 5.73
CA GLU A 235 -7.91 -11.02 5.46
C GLU A 235 -8.37 -12.38 4.90
N SER A 236 -7.65 -12.92 3.91
CA SER A 236 -8.04 -14.10 3.11
C SER A 236 -9.26 -13.93 2.19
N VAL A 237 -9.83 -12.73 2.05
CA VAL A 237 -10.84 -12.42 1.02
C VAL A 237 -10.15 -11.83 -0.21
N ALA A 238 -10.36 -12.46 -1.37
CA ALA A 238 -9.69 -12.12 -2.63
C ALA A 238 -10.66 -12.15 -3.83
N ASN A 239 -11.86 -11.60 -3.65
CA ASN A 239 -12.92 -11.51 -4.66
C ASN A 239 -13.53 -10.09 -4.69
N THR A 240 -14.57 -9.87 -5.50
CA THR A 240 -15.19 -8.55 -5.73
C THR A 240 -16.06 -8.02 -4.58
N SER A 241 -16.09 -8.67 -3.40
CA SER A 241 -16.76 -8.14 -2.20
C SER A 241 -15.94 -7.06 -1.48
N VAL A 242 -14.67 -6.84 -1.86
CA VAL A 242 -13.76 -5.88 -1.22
C VAL A 242 -13.28 -4.83 -2.21
N LEU A 243 -12.98 -3.62 -1.71
CA LEU A 243 -12.56 -2.47 -2.53
C LEU A 243 -11.29 -2.77 -3.34
N VAL A 244 -10.30 -3.39 -2.69
CA VAL A 244 -9.03 -3.84 -3.28
C VAL A 244 -8.53 -5.10 -2.57
N VAL A 245 -7.76 -5.93 -3.25
CA VAL A 245 -7.12 -7.13 -2.67
C VAL A 245 -5.61 -6.92 -2.57
N LYS A 246 -5.06 -6.95 -1.36
CA LYS A 246 -3.62 -6.82 -1.14
C LYS A 246 -2.84 -8.08 -1.56
N THR A 247 -1.79 -7.91 -2.36
CA THR A 247 -0.83 -8.96 -2.74
C THR A 247 0.63 -8.47 -2.73
N HIS A 248 1.58 -9.41 -2.67
CA HIS A 248 3.02 -9.21 -2.90
C HIS A 248 3.55 -10.09 -4.04
N GLU A 249 2.68 -10.84 -4.71
CA GLU A 249 3.04 -11.75 -5.80
C GLU A 249 3.12 -11.01 -7.14
N TRP A 250 3.85 -11.58 -8.10
CA TRP A 250 4.05 -11.01 -9.43
C TRP A 250 4.10 -12.12 -10.49
N GLY A 251 4.00 -11.73 -11.77
CA GLY A 251 3.95 -12.65 -12.90
C GLY A 251 2.54 -13.14 -13.27
N PRO A 252 2.41 -13.91 -14.36
CA PRO A 252 1.12 -14.24 -15.00
C PRO A 252 0.04 -14.81 -14.08
N HIS A 253 0.41 -15.71 -13.16
CA HIS A 253 -0.54 -16.31 -12.23
C HIS A 253 -1.08 -15.30 -11.21
N ALA A 254 -0.24 -14.38 -10.73
CA ALA A 254 -0.64 -13.34 -9.78
C ALA A 254 -1.56 -12.29 -10.43
N TRP A 255 -1.38 -12.02 -11.72
CA TRP A 255 -2.22 -11.09 -12.48
C TRP A 255 -3.58 -11.66 -12.88
N ALA A 256 -3.65 -12.98 -13.10
CA ALA A 256 -4.80 -13.65 -13.69
C ALA A 256 -6.18 -13.29 -13.08
N PRO A 257 -6.33 -13.02 -11.76
CA PRO A 257 -7.62 -12.60 -11.18
C PRO A 257 -8.01 -11.13 -11.46
N TYR A 258 -7.07 -10.24 -11.77
CA TYR A 258 -7.27 -8.78 -11.69
C TYR A 258 -7.47 -8.11 -13.03
N THR A 259 -8.28 -7.06 -13.08
CA THR A 259 -8.46 -6.16 -14.25
C THR A 259 -7.80 -4.80 -14.05
N LYS A 260 -7.59 -4.41 -12.78
CA LYS A 260 -6.94 -3.17 -12.37
C LYS A 260 -5.87 -3.44 -11.31
N ALA A 261 -4.87 -2.57 -11.22
CA ALA A 261 -3.84 -2.64 -10.18
C ALA A 261 -3.49 -1.23 -9.66
N ILE A 262 -3.47 -1.07 -8.33
CA ILE A 262 -2.78 0.04 -7.67
C ILE A 262 -1.39 -0.48 -7.27
N LEU A 263 -0.36 0.07 -7.90
CA LEU A 263 1.03 -0.26 -7.61
C LEU A 263 1.59 0.79 -6.64
N LEU A 264 1.81 0.39 -5.39
CA LEU A 264 2.37 1.24 -4.33
C LEU A 264 3.90 1.11 -4.30
N ILE A 265 4.60 2.05 -4.92
CA ILE A 265 6.07 2.06 -4.96
C ILE A 265 6.61 2.83 -3.77
N ARG A 266 7.69 2.34 -3.16
CA ARG A 266 8.47 3.07 -2.15
C ARG A 266 9.94 2.94 -2.48
N ASP A 267 10.72 3.97 -2.14
CA ASP A 267 12.18 3.91 -2.16
C ASP A 267 12.72 2.54 -1.68
N PRO A 268 13.58 1.86 -2.46
CA PRO A 268 14.04 0.51 -2.16
C PRO A 268 14.80 0.43 -0.82
N GLU A 269 15.62 1.41 -0.46
CA GLU A 269 16.34 1.42 0.80
C GLU A 269 15.37 1.39 2.00
N ARG A 270 14.48 2.39 2.07
CA ARG A 270 13.44 2.50 3.11
C ARG A 270 12.52 1.29 3.13
N ALA A 271 12.20 0.70 1.98
CA ALA A 271 11.32 -0.47 1.89
C ALA A 271 12.00 -1.75 2.39
N ILE A 272 13.25 -2.03 1.96
CA ILE A 272 14.04 -3.19 2.40
C ILE A 272 14.29 -3.12 3.91
N LEU A 273 14.68 -1.94 4.42
CA LEU A 273 14.85 -1.72 5.85
C LEU A 273 13.51 -1.92 6.61
N ALA A 274 12.40 -1.45 6.04
CA ALA A 274 11.09 -1.61 6.65
C ALA A 274 10.62 -3.07 6.70
N GLU A 275 10.97 -3.89 5.71
CA GLU A 275 10.68 -5.33 5.67
C GLU A 275 11.58 -6.12 6.63
N PHE A 276 12.87 -5.80 6.73
CA PHE A 276 13.77 -6.44 7.70
C PHE A 276 13.31 -6.20 9.14
N ASN A 277 12.90 -4.97 9.43
CA ASN A 277 12.28 -4.59 10.70
C ASN A 277 10.97 -5.35 10.94
N ARG A 278 10.14 -5.55 9.91
CA ARG A 278 8.90 -6.33 10.00
C ARG A 278 9.15 -7.80 10.34
N GLN A 279 10.09 -8.44 9.64
CA GLN A 279 10.44 -9.85 9.88
C GLN A 279 11.14 -10.08 11.23
N SER A 280 11.76 -9.05 11.80
CA SER A 280 12.52 -9.16 13.05
C SER A 280 11.74 -8.73 14.30
N GLY A 281 10.76 -7.83 14.17
CA GLY A 281 9.99 -7.26 15.29
C GLY A 281 8.47 -7.17 15.09
N GLY A 282 7.93 -7.73 14.01
CA GLY A 282 6.51 -7.65 13.67
C GLY A 282 6.12 -6.35 12.95
N HIS A 283 4.84 -6.24 12.55
CA HIS A 283 4.31 -5.19 11.64
C HIS A 283 4.87 -3.79 11.89
N VAL A 284 4.80 -3.30 13.12
CA VAL A 284 5.27 -1.96 13.52
C VAL A 284 6.51 -1.99 14.42
N GLY A 285 7.12 -3.15 14.62
CA GLY A 285 8.35 -3.30 15.40
C GLY A 285 9.60 -3.12 14.55
N PHE A 286 10.74 -3.45 15.16
CA PHE A 286 12.07 -3.26 14.58
C PHE A 286 12.99 -4.43 14.89
N ALA A 287 14.03 -4.60 14.08
CA ALA A 287 15.16 -5.47 14.40
C ALA A 287 16.01 -4.88 15.54
N SER A 288 16.61 -5.74 16.36
CA SER A 288 17.71 -5.34 17.24
C SER A 288 18.97 -5.03 16.42
N PRO A 289 19.88 -4.15 16.88
CA PRO A 289 21.13 -3.83 16.17
C PRO A 289 21.95 -5.06 15.78
N ASP A 290 21.96 -6.11 16.61
CA ASP A 290 22.74 -7.33 16.37
C ASP A 290 22.24 -8.15 15.19
N ARG A 291 20.97 -7.99 14.76
CA ARG A 291 20.43 -8.66 13.57
C ARG A 291 21.14 -8.21 12.29
N TYR A 292 21.59 -6.95 12.23
CA TYR A 292 22.36 -6.42 11.11
C TYR A 292 23.80 -6.95 11.11
N ARG A 293 24.39 -7.12 12.31
CA ARG A 293 25.77 -7.61 12.50
C ARG A 293 25.90 -9.15 12.46
N ARG A 294 24.79 -9.89 12.53
CA ARG A 294 24.74 -11.36 12.53
C ARG A 294 25.59 -11.96 11.40
N THR A 295 26.31 -13.03 11.73
CA THR A 295 27.22 -13.77 10.81
C THR A 295 28.24 -12.87 10.08
N LYS A 296 28.75 -11.83 10.77
CA LYS A 296 29.64 -10.78 10.23
C LYS A 296 28.99 -10.01 9.08
N GLY A 297 27.73 -9.60 9.26
CA GLY A 297 26.94 -8.88 8.26
C GLY A 297 26.39 -9.73 7.11
N ARG A 298 26.92 -10.95 6.86
CA ARG A 298 26.54 -11.77 5.70
C ARG A 298 25.04 -12.03 5.56
N TYR A 299 24.33 -12.22 6.68
CA TYR A 299 22.87 -12.38 6.65
C TYR A 299 22.15 -11.14 6.11
N TRP A 300 22.59 -9.96 6.54
CA TRP A 300 22.05 -8.68 6.06
C TRP A 300 22.40 -8.41 4.60
N THR A 301 23.66 -8.64 4.19
CA THR A 301 24.08 -8.52 2.78
C THR A 301 23.23 -9.39 1.85
N GLN A 302 23.02 -10.66 2.20
CA GLN A 302 22.20 -11.57 1.40
C GLN A 302 20.72 -11.15 1.40
N PHE A 303 20.23 -10.65 2.54
CA PHE A 303 18.87 -10.13 2.65
C PHE A 303 18.65 -8.93 1.72
N VAL A 304 19.55 -7.93 1.74
CA VAL A 304 19.48 -6.75 0.88
C VAL A 304 19.52 -7.17 -0.59
N LYS A 305 20.48 -8.01 -1.01
CA LYS A 305 20.56 -8.51 -2.40
C LYS A 305 19.26 -9.17 -2.86
N ASN A 306 18.74 -10.12 -2.07
CA ASN A 306 17.52 -10.86 -2.42
C ASN A 306 16.27 -9.96 -2.44
N LYS A 307 16.22 -8.97 -1.54
CA LYS A 307 15.07 -8.07 -1.41
C LYS A 307 15.08 -6.92 -2.43
N LEU A 308 16.25 -6.45 -2.84
CA LEU A 308 16.38 -5.49 -3.94
C LEU A 308 15.91 -6.09 -5.26
N TRP A 309 16.34 -7.32 -5.59
CA TRP A 309 15.84 -8.05 -6.75
C TRP A 309 14.32 -8.26 -6.67
N ALA A 310 13.79 -8.70 -5.53
CA ALA A 310 12.34 -8.86 -5.38
C ALA A 310 11.55 -7.53 -5.48
N TRP A 311 12.13 -6.41 -5.04
CA TRP A 311 11.54 -5.07 -5.20
C TRP A 311 11.49 -4.65 -6.67
N GLU A 312 12.60 -4.80 -7.39
CA GLU A 312 12.70 -4.57 -8.83
C GLU A 312 11.68 -5.40 -9.60
N GLN A 313 11.68 -6.73 -9.38
CA GLN A 313 10.75 -7.64 -10.03
C GLN A 313 9.30 -7.27 -9.74
N THR A 314 8.92 -7.02 -8.47
CA THR A 314 7.53 -6.67 -8.14
C THR A 314 7.06 -5.41 -8.88
N ASN A 315 7.89 -4.36 -8.91
CA ASN A 315 7.50 -3.09 -9.55
C ASN A 315 7.47 -3.21 -11.07
N LEU A 316 8.53 -3.73 -11.71
CA LEU A 316 8.60 -3.82 -13.18
C LEU A 316 7.57 -4.81 -13.74
N SER A 317 7.39 -5.96 -13.08
CA SER A 317 6.45 -7.00 -13.51
C SER A 317 5.01 -6.45 -13.55
N TRP A 318 4.57 -5.70 -12.54
CA TRP A 318 3.24 -5.09 -12.55
C TRP A 318 3.12 -3.82 -13.39
N ALA A 319 4.18 -3.03 -13.56
CA ALA A 319 4.12 -1.80 -14.36
C ALA A 319 4.23 -2.03 -15.87
N LYS A 320 5.00 -3.04 -16.32
CA LYS A 320 5.27 -3.30 -17.74
C LYS A 320 4.52 -4.50 -18.32
N ASN A 321 4.24 -5.53 -17.53
CA ASN A 321 3.74 -6.81 -18.04
C ASN A 321 2.27 -7.09 -17.67
N PHE A 322 1.70 -6.37 -16.71
CA PHE A 322 0.26 -6.42 -16.46
C PHE A 322 -0.48 -5.68 -17.58
N THR A 323 -1.49 -6.31 -18.17
CA THR A 323 -2.25 -5.78 -19.31
C THR A 323 -3.53 -5.03 -18.92
N GLY A 324 -3.89 -5.02 -17.64
CA GLY A 324 -4.99 -4.21 -17.11
C GLY A 324 -4.55 -2.80 -16.75
N GLU A 325 -5.48 -1.97 -16.28
CA GLU A 325 -5.17 -0.58 -15.94
C GLU A 325 -4.30 -0.50 -14.66
N VAL A 326 -3.25 0.33 -14.68
CA VAL A 326 -2.33 0.51 -13.56
C VAL A 326 -2.37 1.94 -13.02
N LYS A 327 -2.63 2.09 -11.73
CA LYS A 327 -2.46 3.34 -10.99
C LYS A 327 -1.17 3.28 -10.17
N LEU A 328 -0.16 4.03 -10.62
CA LEU A 328 1.07 4.25 -9.85
C LEU A 328 0.77 5.16 -8.64
N VAL A 329 1.30 4.78 -7.48
CA VAL A 329 1.24 5.54 -6.22
C VAL A 329 2.62 5.45 -5.57
N PHE A 330 3.35 6.56 -5.48
CA PHE A 330 4.60 6.59 -4.73
C PHE A 330 4.32 6.89 -3.26
N TYR A 331 5.02 6.20 -2.36
CA TYR A 331 4.81 6.27 -0.92
C TYR A 331 5.11 7.67 -0.36
N ASP A 332 6.13 8.34 -0.89
CA ASP A 332 6.52 9.66 -0.41
C ASP A 332 5.49 10.72 -0.84
N ASP A 333 4.94 10.65 -2.07
CA ASP A 333 3.79 11.46 -2.53
C ASP A 333 2.54 11.21 -1.66
N LEU A 334 2.27 9.95 -1.30
CA LEU A 334 1.20 9.58 -0.38
C LEU A 334 1.42 10.16 1.03
N VAL A 335 2.67 10.30 1.48
CA VAL A 335 3.01 10.90 2.78
C VAL A 335 2.84 12.41 2.75
N GLU A 336 3.28 13.06 1.66
CA GLU A 336 3.22 14.51 1.47
C GLU A 336 1.77 14.99 1.28
N ASN A 337 1.05 14.40 0.32
CA ASN A 337 -0.33 14.75 0.00
C ASN A 337 -1.26 13.53 0.08
N VAL A 338 -1.59 13.14 1.30
CA VAL A 338 -2.55 12.05 1.59
C VAL A 338 -3.90 12.29 0.91
N GLU A 339 -4.42 13.52 0.95
CA GLU A 339 -5.75 13.83 0.41
C GLU A 339 -5.79 13.70 -1.12
N GLY A 340 -4.92 14.44 -1.82
CA GLY A 340 -4.84 14.39 -3.28
C GLY A 340 -4.55 12.98 -3.79
N THR A 341 -3.67 12.24 -3.11
CA THR A 341 -3.38 10.85 -3.45
C THR A 341 -4.61 9.94 -3.25
N LEU A 342 -5.33 10.05 -2.13
CA LEU A 342 -6.56 9.27 -1.90
C LEU A 342 -7.64 9.60 -2.92
N ARG A 343 -7.92 10.89 -3.19
CA ARG A 343 -8.87 11.32 -4.23
C ARG A 343 -8.49 10.74 -5.60
N SER A 344 -7.20 10.76 -5.95
CA SER A 344 -6.68 10.18 -7.21
C SER A 344 -6.87 8.67 -7.29
N ILE A 345 -6.73 7.95 -6.17
CA ILE A 345 -6.97 6.50 -6.08
C ILE A 345 -8.47 6.18 -6.15
N LEU A 346 -9.32 6.89 -5.40
CA LEU A 346 -10.77 6.68 -5.42
C LEU A 346 -11.36 6.95 -6.81
N LYS A 347 -10.88 8.00 -7.50
CA LYS A 347 -11.23 8.26 -8.91
C LYS A 347 -10.86 7.10 -9.84
N PHE A 348 -9.68 6.50 -9.69
CA PHE A 348 -9.25 5.32 -10.47
C PHE A 348 -10.10 4.07 -10.18
N LEU A 349 -10.55 3.92 -8.93
CA LEU A 349 -11.47 2.88 -8.49
C LEU A 349 -12.93 3.15 -8.88
N ASN A 350 -13.22 4.21 -9.65
CA ASN A 350 -14.57 4.66 -9.99
C ASN A 350 -15.48 4.90 -8.75
N TYR A 351 -14.87 5.22 -7.59
CA TYR A 351 -15.56 5.41 -6.33
C TYR A 351 -15.83 6.89 -6.04
N THR A 352 -17.10 7.26 -5.85
CA THR A 352 -17.52 8.61 -5.46
C THR A 352 -17.02 8.92 -4.06
N THR A 353 -16.27 10.01 -3.91
CA THR A 353 -15.71 10.43 -2.61
C THR A 353 -16.81 11.02 -1.73
N ASP A 354 -16.96 10.50 -0.52
CA ASP A 354 -17.71 11.14 0.56
C ASP A 354 -16.77 12.12 1.29
N GLU A 355 -17.12 13.41 1.26
CA GLU A 355 -16.28 14.49 1.79
C GLU A 355 -16.21 14.50 3.32
N GLU A 356 -17.28 14.12 4.03
CA GLU A 356 -17.28 14.03 5.50
C GLU A 356 -16.42 12.84 5.94
N LEU A 357 -16.55 11.71 5.24
CA LEU A 357 -15.81 10.50 5.52
C LEU A 357 -14.32 10.65 5.19
N LEU A 358 -13.99 11.30 4.08
CA LEU A 358 -12.61 11.66 3.73
C LEU A 358 -12.01 12.64 4.75
N ALA A 359 -12.74 13.69 5.16
CA ALA A 359 -12.27 14.60 6.20
C ALA A 359 -11.96 13.86 7.52
N CYS A 360 -12.82 12.92 7.94
CA CYS A 360 -12.53 12.06 9.08
C CYS A 360 -11.28 11.17 8.85
N ALA A 361 -11.12 10.60 7.66
CA ALA A 361 -9.95 9.79 7.32
C ALA A 361 -8.65 10.59 7.41
N LEU A 362 -8.67 11.85 6.97
CA LEU A 362 -7.54 12.77 7.05
C LEU A 362 -7.21 13.17 8.49
N MET A 363 -8.21 13.45 9.33
CA MET A 363 -8.01 13.68 10.77
C MET A 363 -7.38 12.47 11.49
N ARG A 364 -7.67 11.25 11.02
CA ARG A 364 -7.20 9.99 11.65
C ARG A 364 -6.02 9.34 10.92
N LYS A 365 -5.44 9.99 9.92
CA LYS A 365 -4.55 9.40 8.90
C LYS A 365 -3.37 8.58 9.44
N GLU A 366 -2.80 8.93 10.59
CA GLU A 366 -1.65 8.21 11.17
C GLU A 366 -1.96 6.74 11.55
N GLY A 367 -3.16 6.49 12.11
CA GLY A 367 -3.58 5.18 12.61
C GLY A 367 -2.59 4.54 13.61
N ILE A 368 -2.60 3.20 13.68
CA ILE A 368 -1.61 2.42 14.46
C ILE A 368 -0.59 1.68 13.59
N TYR A 369 -0.72 1.77 12.26
CA TYR A 369 0.02 0.95 11.29
C TYR A 369 1.19 1.69 10.64
N ARG A 370 1.19 3.02 10.66
CA ARG A 370 2.35 3.81 10.24
C ARG A 370 3.46 3.65 11.29
N ARG A 371 4.53 2.92 10.94
CA ARG A 371 5.68 2.76 11.83
C ARG A 371 6.37 4.12 12.03
N LYS A 372 6.49 4.59 13.28
CA LYS A 372 7.29 5.78 13.60
C LYS A 372 8.73 5.60 13.09
N LYS A 373 9.39 6.68 12.62
CA LYS A 373 10.81 6.61 12.24
C LYS A 373 11.64 6.33 13.50
N ARG A 374 12.50 5.31 13.46
CA ARG A 374 13.55 5.10 14.48
C ARG A 374 14.89 5.40 13.83
N ILE A 375 15.62 6.33 14.40
CA ILE A 375 16.98 6.66 13.97
C ILE A 375 17.88 5.49 14.41
N LEU A 376 18.61 4.89 13.47
CA LEU A 376 19.72 4.01 13.77
C LEU A 376 20.95 4.89 13.99
N GLN A 377 21.78 4.55 14.99
CA GLN A 377 23.04 5.27 15.26
C GLN A 377 24.17 4.90 14.25
N PHE A 378 23.86 4.01 13.30
CA PHE A 378 24.76 3.55 12.25
C PHE A 378 23.95 3.38 10.96
N ASP A 379 24.59 3.58 9.82
CA ASP A 379 24.03 3.15 8.54
C ASP A 379 24.11 1.61 8.45
N PRO A 380 23.00 0.88 8.29
CA PRO A 380 23.06 -0.56 8.13
C PRO A 380 23.62 -0.96 6.75
N TYR A 381 23.58 -0.11 5.73
CA TYR A 381 24.04 -0.42 4.38
C TYR A 381 25.54 -0.19 4.22
N SER A 382 26.19 -1.00 3.38
CA SER A 382 27.56 -0.72 2.95
C SER A 382 27.55 0.10 1.65
N PRO A 383 28.66 0.79 1.29
CA PRO A 383 28.73 1.56 0.04
C PRO A 383 28.37 0.74 -1.22
N ALA A 384 28.73 -0.55 -1.25
CA ALA A 384 28.37 -1.46 -2.33
C ALA A 384 26.87 -1.85 -2.35
N MET A 385 26.19 -1.80 -1.20
CA MET A 385 24.72 -1.96 -1.17
C MET A 385 24.04 -0.70 -1.68
N HIS A 386 24.50 0.49 -1.27
CA HIS A 386 24.00 1.76 -1.77
C HIS A 386 24.12 1.86 -3.28
N ALA A 387 25.31 1.64 -3.84
CA ALA A 387 25.50 1.68 -5.29
C ALA A 387 24.53 0.76 -6.07
N ALA A 388 24.31 -0.48 -5.60
CA ALA A 388 23.35 -1.40 -6.22
C ALA A 388 21.88 -0.96 -6.03
N ILE A 389 21.55 -0.40 -4.86
CA ILE A 389 20.22 0.17 -4.58
C ILE A 389 19.95 1.37 -5.49
N ASP A 390 20.92 2.26 -5.66
CA ASP A 390 20.82 3.47 -6.48
C ASP A 390 20.67 3.12 -7.97
N GLU A 391 21.47 2.18 -8.48
CA GLU A 391 21.36 1.62 -9.83
C GLU A 391 19.93 1.09 -10.10
N LYS A 392 19.42 0.22 -9.23
CA LYS A 392 18.08 -0.35 -9.39
C LYS A 392 16.95 0.63 -9.08
N ARG A 393 17.17 1.63 -8.21
CA ARG A 393 16.22 2.74 -8.01
C ARG A 393 16.08 3.51 -9.32
N ALA A 394 17.20 3.91 -9.93
CA ALA A 394 17.21 4.66 -11.19
C ALA A 394 16.56 3.89 -12.35
N GLU A 395 16.91 2.62 -12.54
CA GLU A 395 16.32 1.77 -13.60
C GLU A 395 14.79 1.67 -13.46
N VAL A 396 14.30 1.36 -12.25
CA VAL A 396 12.86 1.21 -12.00
C VAL A 396 12.15 2.55 -12.07
N TYR A 397 12.73 3.62 -11.53
CA TYR A 397 12.08 4.93 -11.52
C TYR A 397 11.99 5.55 -12.92
N ALA A 398 13.05 5.44 -13.74
CA ALA A 398 13.00 5.81 -15.15
C ALA A 398 11.94 5.00 -15.91
N ALA A 399 11.84 3.70 -15.66
CA ALA A 399 10.80 2.84 -16.23
C ALA A 399 9.37 3.16 -15.77
N LEU A 400 9.20 3.91 -14.67
CA LEU A 400 7.92 4.38 -14.13
C LEU A 400 7.67 5.88 -14.43
N GLY A 401 8.54 6.54 -15.21
CA GLY A 401 8.42 7.96 -15.56
C GLY A 401 8.74 8.93 -14.41
N ARG A 402 9.49 8.52 -13.39
CA ARG A 402 9.90 9.35 -12.25
C ARG A 402 11.40 9.64 -12.31
N TYR A 403 11.79 10.78 -12.85
CA TYR A 403 13.22 11.06 -13.12
C TYR A 403 13.94 11.81 -11.98
N ASP A 404 13.22 12.60 -11.17
CA ASP A 404 13.82 13.58 -10.23
C ASP A 404 13.72 13.18 -8.73
N ALA A 405 13.68 11.88 -8.42
CA ALA A 405 13.50 11.40 -7.05
C ALA A 405 14.83 11.09 -6.34
N HIS A 406 15.33 12.08 -5.59
CA HIS A 406 16.48 11.99 -4.67
C HIS A 406 16.07 11.50 -3.26
#